data_AF-A0A229P1V2-F1
#
_entry.id   AF-A0A229P1V2-F1
#
_cell.length_a   1.000
_cell.length_b   1.000
_cell.length_c   1.000
_cell.angle_alpha   90.00
_cell.angle_beta   90.00
_cell.angle_gamma   90.00
#
_symmetry.space_group_name_H-M   'P 1'
#
loop_
_entity.id
_entity.type
_entity.pdbx_description
1 polymer ?
#
loop_
_entity_poly.entity_id
_entity_poly.type
_entity_poly.pdbx_seq_one_letter_code
_entity_poly.pdbx_strand_id
1 'polypeptide(L)'
;MNKKTGFRKWLPLGLAAGIAWTGLSLPGGAAANANEVSNTTVTTNAASYATPAGVEAHYQAVADRFAPVIYQNVRKKGVFRAGYLDNYNYKIYADYLTKVNYDGDWNGSNNWQNLDANKDQLGAYVYYDVKETETHYYIGYYTYYPMDDAGADGDRHENDMEGVLVVVRKGAENDGMGVPMLVVLEGHGKLYQYRVDGAGSAVQNSGDDIDGTIRMRGSHPEVFATSNGGTPDIGSFGHNIKKWDAPFNSDFTNAQNFGGIEYIVGTDAQIHNNDTIYNAYNNGGLPVGNYSKVTYKAIPISELWDKRLEIGTDKLFGVFGRINGDDGAGEHAANAPWNWGYRPEAGLATGLIFYDPARLIQYMLTNLGNYSLRYVKRDGSGNNLPGVYLYEHPNGEGRMQHIVSNVGDLRQGLVGDDSITSVKVIGANYQTVLCADLLFQGAFSSNIMTEGLTNLSYGPMDNKATSVMVNVLP
;
A
#
# COMPACT_ATOMS: atom_id res chain seq x y z
N MET A 1 9.88 46.83 -46.89
CA MET A 1 11.19 47.16 -46.27
C MET A 1 11.92 45.87 -45.96
N ASN A 2 13.12 45.73 -46.53
CA ASN A 2 14.20 44.75 -46.37
C ASN A 2 13.91 43.23 -46.33
N LYS A 3 13.95 42.66 -47.55
CA LYS A 3 14.41 41.29 -47.88
C LYS A 3 15.95 41.26 -47.97
N LYS A 4 16.59 40.13 -47.63
CA LYS A 4 17.83 39.60 -48.26
C LYS A 4 18.07 38.15 -47.80
N THR A 5 17.92 37.15 -48.69
CA THR A 5 18.98 36.36 -49.41
C THR A 5 19.57 35.23 -48.56
N GLY A 6 19.81 34.00 -49.01
CA GLY A 6 19.73 33.35 -50.33
C GLY A 6 20.34 31.94 -50.22
N PHE A 7 19.78 30.98 -50.98
CA PHE A 7 20.23 29.59 -51.11
C PHE A 7 21.49 29.45 -51.98
N ARG A 8 22.36 28.47 -51.70
CA ARG A 8 23.07 27.66 -52.71
C ARG A 8 23.61 26.33 -52.12
N LYS A 9 23.27 25.22 -52.79
CA LYS A 9 23.75 23.83 -52.62
C LYS A 9 25.25 23.69 -52.91
N TRP A 10 25.92 22.67 -52.32
CA TRP A 10 26.85 21.72 -52.96
C TRP A 10 27.07 20.48 -52.05
N LEU A 11 27.18 19.29 -52.65
CA LEU A 11 27.69 17.99 -52.17
C LEU A 11 28.75 17.55 -53.22
N PRO A 12 29.58 16.49 -53.07
CA PRO A 12 30.20 15.83 -51.89
C PRO A 12 31.74 15.68 -52.08
N LEU A 13 32.49 15.17 -51.09
CA LEU A 13 33.74 14.40 -51.29
C LEU A 13 34.22 13.81 -49.96
N GLY A 14 34.42 12.49 -49.93
CA GLY A 14 34.99 11.76 -48.80
C GLY A 14 36.51 11.70 -48.85
N LEU A 15 37.13 11.47 -47.70
CA LEU A 15 38.42 10.78 -47.58
C LEU A 15 38.66 10.35 -46.13
N ALA A 16 38.98 9.08 -45.96
CA ALA A 16 39.40 8.47 -44.71
C ALA A 16 40.86 8.80 -44.39
N ALA A 17 41.20 8.98 -43.11
CA ALA A 17 42.53 8.71 -42.58
C ALA A 17 42.44 8.54 -41.05
N GLY A 18 42.78 7.33 -40.58
CA GLY A 18 43.02 7.07 -39.17
C GLY A 18 44.37 7.64 -38.73
N ILE A 19 44.45 8.10 -37.48
CA ILE A 19 45.70 8.43 -36.81
C ILE A 19 45.62 7.88 -35.39
N ALA A 20 46.49 6.91 -35.11
CA ALA A 20 46.77 6.38 -33.77
C ALA A 20 47.50 7.45 -32.94
N TRP A 21 47.17 7.55 -31.66
CA TRP A 21 47.96 8.33 -30.70
C TRP A 21 48.58 7.38 -29.67
N THR A 22 49.89 7.17 -29.84
CA THR A 22 50.81 6.61 -28.85
C THR A 22 51.11 7.65 -27.77
N GLY A 23 51.40 7.15 -26.56
CA GLY A 23 51.50 7.92 -25.33
C GLY A 23 52.54 9.03 -25.29
N LEU A 24 52.25 9.99 -24.42
CA LEU A 24 53.19 10.95 -23.87
C LEU A 24 52.84 11.14 -22.39
N SER A 25 53.75 10.71 -21.51
CA SER A 25 53.73 11.02 -20.08
C SER A 25 54.42 12.36 -19.83
N LEU A 26 53.97 13.12 -18.82
CA LEU A 26 54.68 14.04 -17.89
C LEU A 26 53.66 15.03 -17.27
N PRO A 27 53.97 15.75 -16.17
CA PRO A 27 54.15 15.33 -14.78
C PRO A 27 53.07 15.93 -13.85
N GLY A 28 53.06 15.48 -12.58
CA GLY A 28 52.02 15.74 -11.58
C GLY A 28 51.68 17.21 -11.28
N GLY A 29 50.38 17.42 -11.07
CA GLY A 29 49.78 18.58 -10.41
C GLY A 29 48.58 18.08 -9.59
N ALA A 30 48.59 18.39 -8.30
CA ALA A 30 47.68 17.86 -7.29
C ALA A 30 46.19 18.03 -7.63
N ALA A 31 45.45 16.91 -7.66
CA ALA A 31 43.99 16.89 -7.62
C ALA A 31 43.55 16.41 -6.23
N ALA A 32 42.56 17.10 -5.68
CA ALA A 32 41.98 16.86 -4.37
C ALA A 32 41.51 15.41 -4.17
N ASN A 33 41.79 14.86 -2.99
CA ASN A 33 41.31 13.55 -2.54
C ASN A 33 39.78 13.48 -2.59
N ALA A 34 39.24 12.85 -3.63
CA ALA A 34 37.96 12.18 -3.55
C ALA A 34 38.22 10.86 -2.82
N ASN A 35 37.71 10.75 -1.58
CA ASN A 35 37.70 9.48 -0.86
C ASN A 35 37.01 8.43 -1.74
N GLU A 36 37.73 7.36 -2.05
CA GLU A 36 37.17 6.11 -2.56
C GLU A 36 36.12 5.63 -1.57
N VAL A 37 34.86 5.73 -1.97
CA VAL A 37 33.78 4.97 -1.34
C VAL A 37 34.05 3.52 -1.67
N SER A 38 34.52 2.77 -0.68
CA SER A 38 34.61 1.32 -0.72
C SER A 38 33.24 0.76 -1.13
N ASN A 39 33.15 0.26 -2.36
CA ASN A 39 32.04 -0.55 -2.84
C ASN A 39 31.95 -1.80 -1.96
N THR A 40 31.21 -1.68 -0.85
CA THR A 40 30.77 -2.83 -0.10
C THR A 40 29.65 -3.43 -0.94
N THR A 41 29.95 -4.55 -1.59
CA THR A 41 28.99 -5.32 -2.35
C THR A 41 27.85 -5.70 -1.41
N VAL A 42 26.72 -4.99 -1.49
CA VAL A 42 25.47 -5.46 -0.93
C VAL A 42 25.09 -6.65 -1.81
N THR A 43 25.35 -7.86 -1.33
CA THR A 43 24.64 -9.05 -1.80
C THR A 43 23.17 -8.81 -1.51
N THR A 44 22.44 -8.29 -2.49
CA THR A 44 20.99 -8.41 -2.50
C THR A 44 20.72 -9.92 -2.43
N ASN A 45 19.95 -10.36 -1.43
CA ASN A 45 19.46 -11.74 -1.35
C ASN A 45 18.43 -12.02 -2.46
N ALA A 46 18.68 -11.57 -3.69
CA ALA A 46 17.94 -12.01 -4.87
C ALA A 46 18.13 -13.52 -5.11
N ALA A 47 19.17 -14.12 -4.53
CA ALA A 47 19.48 -15.55 -4.60
C ALA A 47 18.63 -16.46 -3.69
N SER A 48 17.81 -15.92 -2.77
CA SER A 48 17.07 -16.77 -1.81
C SER A 48 15.67 -17.20 -2.26
N TYR A 49 15.12 -16.61 -3.34
CA TYR A 49 13.77 -16.94 -3.81
C TYR A 49 13.84 -17.73 -5.11
N ALA A 50 13.77 -19.05 -5.00
CA ALA A 50 13.83 -19.94 -6.16
C ALA A 50 12.58 -19.88 -7.07
N THR A 51 11.43 -19.38 -6.57
CA THR A 51 10.15 -19.37 -7.30
C THR A 51 9.24 -18.18 -6.91
N PRO A 52 8.30 -17.77 -7.80
CA PRO A 52 7.20 -16.84 -7.48
C PRO A 52 6.46 -17.17 -6.18
N ALA A 53 6.10 -18.45 -6.00
CA ALA A 53 5.39 -18.93 -4.81
C ALA A 53 6.23 -18.81 -3.53
N GLY A 54 7.56 -18.93 -3.62
CA GLY A 54 8.45 -18.72 -2.48
C GLY A 54 8.51 -17.25 -2.06
N VAL A 55 8.41 -16.32 -3.00
CA VAL A 55 8.33 -14.87 -2.73
C VAL A 55 7.02 -14.54 -2.03
N GLU A 56 5.90 -15.05 -2.55
CA GLU A 56 4.57 -14.88 -1.96
C GLU A 56 4.50 -15.44 -0.55
N ALA A 57 4.97 -16.68 -0.35
CA ALA A 57 5.00 -17.32 0.96
C ALA A 57 5.86 -16.52 1.97
N HIS A 58 6.97 -15.94 1.52
CA HIS A 58 7.80 -15.09 2.39
C HIS A 58 7.05 -13.83 2.85
N TYR A 59 6.47 -13.06 1.92
CA TYR A 59 5.77 -11.82 2.30
C TYR A 59 4.45 -12.07 3.03
N GLN A 60 3.75 -13.18 2.75
CA GLN A 60 2.64 -13.63 3.58
C GLN A 60 3.12 -13.93 5.00
N ALA A 61 4.22 -14.66 5.17
CA ALA A 61 4.75 -14.96 6.51
C ALA A 61 5.16 -13.69 7.28
N VAL A 62 5.72 -12.68 6.59
CA VAL A 62 5.98 -11.36 7.18
C VAL A 62 4.67 -10.68 7.59
N ALA A 63 3.66 -10.67 6.71
CA ALA A 63 2.36 -10.08 7.02
C ALA A 63 1.65 -10.78 8.18
N ASP A 64 1.66 -12.10 8.25
CA ASP A 64 1.03 -12.87 9.33
C ASP A 64 1.76 -12.64 10.67
N ARG A 65 3.10 -12.53 10.65
CA ARG A 65 3.91 -12.34 11.87
C ARG A 65 3.62 -11.01 12.57
N PHE A 66 3.37 -9.94 11.82
CA PHE A 66 3.22 -8.60 12.36
C PHE A 66 1.79 -8.07 12.28
N ALA A 67 0.82 -8.94 11.97
CA ALA A 67 -0.58 -8.57 11.77
C ALA A 67 -1.18 -7.98 13.05
N PRO A 68 -2.07 -6.97 12.97
CA PRO A 68 -2.68 -6.39 14.16
C PRO A 68 -3.62 -7.37 14.88
N VAL A 69 -3.69 -7.25 16.20
CA VAL A 69 -4.88 -7.67 16.95
C VAL A 69 -5.85 -6.49 16.92
N ILE A 70 -7.00 -6.66 16.28
CA ILE A 70 -8.00 -5.60 16.13
C ILE A 70 -9.14 -5.87 17.09
N TYR A 71 -9.27 -5.01 18.09
CA TYR A 71 -10.48 -4.96 18.92
C TYR A 71 -11.47 -4.04 18.23
N GLN A 72 -12.71 -4.45 18.10
CA GLN A 72 -13.73 -3.65 17.47
C GLN A 72 -14.98 -3.66 18.31
N ASN A 73 -15.56 -2.49 18.58
CA ASN A 73 -16.92 -2.46 19.07
C ASN A 73 -17.91 -2.52 17.90
N VAL A 74 -19.08 -3.11 18.14
CA VAL A 74 -20.14 -3.25 17.14
C VAL A 74 -21.47 -2.80 17.73
N ARG A 75 -22.35 -2.20 16.92
CA ARG A 75 -23.65 -1.68 17.41
C ARG A 75 -24.82 -2.46 16.84
N LYS A 76 -25.61 -3.06 17.73
CA LYS A 76 -26.83 -3.81 17.41
C LYS A 76 -28.07 -2.92 17.46
N LYS A 77 -28.90 -3.03 16.43
CA LYS A 77 -30.25 -2.46 16.35
C LYS A 77 -31.09 -2.72 17.60
N GLY A 78 -31.84 -1.70 18.04
CA GLY A 78 -32.83 -1.78 19.12
C GLY A 78 -32.25 -1.63 20.53
N VAL A 79 -30.98 -1.27 20.66
CA VAL A 79 -30.35 -1.05 21.97
C VAL A 79 -30.33 0.43 22.32
N PHE A 80 -30.92 0.74 23.47
CA PHE A 80 -30.95 2.09 24.05
C PHE A 80 -29.59 2.47 24.64
N ARG A 81 -29.11 3.68 24.31
CA ARG A 81 -28.01 4.35 25.00
C ARG A 81 -28.54 5.61 25.67
N ALA A 82 -28.36 5.72 26.99
CA ALA A 82 -28.73 6.93 27.72
C ALA A 82 -27.97 8.13 27.13
N GLY A 83 -28.71 9.18 26.74
CA GLY A 83 -28.16 10.37 26.07
C GLY A 83 -28.36 10.42 24.54
N TYR A 84 -28.93 9.38 23.92
CA TYR A 84 -29.30 9.36 22.50
C TYR A 84 -30.80 9.51 22.35
N LEU A 85 -31.24 10.30 21.36
CA LEU A 85 -32.65 10.61 21.15
C LEU A 85 -33.46 9.41 20.61
N ASP A 86 -32.79 8.45 19.97
CA ASP A 86 -33.41 7.26 19.36
C ASP A 86 -32.63 5.96 19.67
N ASN A 87 -33.32 4.82 19.59
CA ASN A 87 -32.67 3.51 19.57
C ASN A 87 -31.76 3.43 18.33
N TYR A 88 -30.57 2.87 18.49
CA TYR A 88 -29.71 2.55 17.35
C TYR A 88 -30.48 1.67 16.36
N ASN A 89 -30.45 2.01 15.07
CA ASN A 89 -31.05 1.21 13.99
C ASN A 89 -29.98 0.56 13.10
N TYR A 90 -28.76 0.39 13.61
CA TYR A 90 -27.61 -0.10 12.85
C TYR A 90 -27.61 -1.62 12.71
N LYS A 91 -27.13 -2.06 11.56
CA LYS A 91 -26.92 -3.47 11.23
C LYS A 91 -25.60 -3.88 11.86
N ILE A 92 -25.62 -4.75 12.86
CA ILE A 92 -24.38 -5.21 13.53
C ILE A 92 -23.36 -5.79 12.53
N TYR A 93 -23.86 -6.43 11.47
CA TYR A 93 -23.06 -7.02 10.41
C TYR A 93 -22.50 -6.02 9.40
N ALA A 94 -22.90 -4.74 9.46
CA ALA A 94 -22.21 -3.67 8.73
C ALA A 94 -20.86 -3.32 9.34
N ASP A 95 -20.70 -3.54 10.66
CA ASP A 95 -19.42 -3.37 11.36
C ASP A 95 -18.46 -4.57 11.14
N TYR A 96 -18.79 -5.58 10.33
CA TYR A 96 -17.92 -6.75 10.18
C TYR A 96 -16.81 -6.51 9.16
N LEU A 97 -15.58 -6.86 9.55
CA LEU A 97 -14.45 -6.89 8.62
C LEU A 97 -14.75 -7.92 7.52
N THR A 98 -14.66 -7.52 6.27
CA THR A 98 -14.87 -8.41 5.13
C THR A 98 -14.03 -7.96 3.93
N LYS A 99 -14.14 -8.70 2.82
CA LYS A 99 -13.53 -8.35 1.53
C LYS A 99 -14.49 -7.51 0.68
N VAL A 100 -13.98 -6.73 -0.27
CA VAL A 100 -14.81 -5.83 -1.08
C VAL A 100 -15.79 -6.60 -1.98
N ASN A 101 -15.41 -7.79 -2.46
CA ASN A 101 -16.25 -8.65 -3.29
C ASN A 101 -16.94 -9.76 -2.46
N TYR A 102 -17.44 -9.42 -1.28
CA TYR A 102 -18.02 -10.42 -0.36
C TYR A 102 -19.25 -11.12 -0.94
N ASP A 103 -19.97 -10.44 -1.84
CA ASP A 103 -21.16 -10.90 -2.56
C ASP A 103 -20.83 -11.58 -3.91
N GLY A 104 -19.56 -11.66 -4.27
CA GLY A 104 -19.06 -12.37 -5.45
C GLY A 104 -18.94 -11.52 -6.71
N ASP A 105 -19.21 -10.21 -6.65
CA ASP A 105 -18.96 -9.30 -7.76
C ASP A 105 -17.93 -8.20 -7.42
N TRP A 106 -17.58 -7.36 -8.40
CA TRP A 106 -16.59 -6.29 -8.23
C TRP A 106 -17.22 -4.92 -8.46
N ASN A 107 -18.50 -4.77 -8.15
CA ASN A 107 -19.19 -3.51 -8.24
C ASN A 107 -19.16 -2.82 -6.87
N GLY A 108 -18.46 -1.69 -6.77
CA GLY A 108 -18.38 -0.99 -5.48
C GLY A 108 -19.72 -0.39 -5.05
N SER A 109 -20.59 -0.04 -6.00
CA SER A 109 -21.82 0.74 -5.75
C SER A 109 -23.07 -0.11 -5.48
N ASN A 110 -22.92 -1.41 -5.24
CA ASN A 110 -24.02 -2.26 -4.79
C ASN A 110 -23.73 -2.96 -3.46
N ASN A 111 -22.60 -2.62 -2.81
CA ASN A 111 -22.13 -3.25 -1.59
C ASN A 111 -23.04 -2.92 -0.40
N TRP A 112 -23.67 -1.74 -0.36
CA TRP A 112 -24.63 -1.43 0.70
C TRP A 112 -25.88 -2.32 0.59
N GLN A 113 -26.42 -2.45 -0.62
CA GLN A 113 -27.70 -3.09 -0.89
C GLN A 113 -27.58 -4.61 -0.82
N ASN A 114 -26.43 -5.17 -1.20
CA ASN A 114 -26.18 -6.61 -1.14
C ASN A 114 -25.89 -7.12 0.28
N LEU A 115 -25.66 -6.23 1.25
CA LEU A 115 -25.21 -6.62 2.59
C LEU A 115 -26.23 -7.51 3.32
N ASP A 116 -27.53 -7.18 3.25
CA ASP A 116 -28.57 -7.92 3.99
C ASP A 116 -28.71 -9.37 3.50
N ALA A 117 -28.55 -9.59 2.19
CA ALA A 117 -28.63 -10.91 1.59
C ALA A 117 -27.43 -11.80 1.97
N ASN A 118 -26.29 -11.19 2.32
CA ASN A 118 -25.02 -11.88 2.55
C ASN A 118 -24.55 -11.88 4.02
N LYS A 119 -25.32 -11.29 4.94
CA LYS A 119 -24.98 -11.13 6.36
C LYS A 119 -24.55 -12.39 7.12
N ASP A 120 -24.90 -13.58 6.62
CA ASP A 120 -24.57 -14.88 7.23
C ASP A 120 -23.38 -15.58 6.52
N GLN A 121 -22.72 -14.89 5.58
CA GLN A 121 -21.60 -15.40 4.78
C GLN A 121 -20.37 -14.48 4.83
N LEU A 122 -20.41 -13.40 5.63
CA LEU A 122 -19.31 -12.44 5.79
C LEU A 122 -18.15 -13.10 6.56
N GLY A 123 -17.14 -13.56 5.82
CA GLY A 123 -15.87 -14.01 6.39
C GLY A 123 -14.99 -12.83 6.79
N ALA A 124 -14.24 -12.95 7.89
CA ALA A 124 -13.31 -11.93 8.34
C ALA A 124 -12.04 -11.86 7.47
N TYR A 125 -11.85 -10.74 6.77
CA TYR A 125 -10.68 -10.48 5.93
C TYR A 125 -10.05 -9.14 6.27
N VAL A 126 -8.72 -9.07 6.12
CA VAL A 126 -7.95 -7.82 6.16
C VAL A 126 -7.01 -7.84 4.97
N TYR A 127 -6.99 -6.78 4.17
CA TYR A 127 -6.03 -6.68 3.08
C TYR A 127 -4.66 -6.31 3.64
N TYR A 128 -3.58 -6.82 3.06
CA TYR A 128 -2.24 -6.43 3.44
C TYR A 128 -1.36 -6.06 2.25
N ASP A 129 -0.33 -5.29 2.54
CA ASP A 129 0.77 -5.03 1.62
C ASP A 129 2.09 -4.98 2.38
N VAL A 130 3.16 -5.51 1.77
CA VAL A 130 4.51 -5.42 2.34
C VAL A 130 5.41 -4.65 1.37
N LYS A 131 5.95 -3.54 1.82
CA LYS A 131 7.12 -2.88 1.22
C LYS A 131 8.36 -3.25 2.00
N GLU A 132 9.48 -3.35 1.30
CA GLU A 132 10.75 -3.70 1.89
C GLU A 132 11.84 -2.75 1.40
N THR A 133 12.59 -2.16 2.32
CA THR A 133 13.87 -1.50 2.04
C THR A 133 15.03 -2.37 2.49
N GLU A 134 16.26 -1.95 2.21
CA GLU A 134 17.46 -2.68 2.65
C GLU A 134 17.46 -2.94 4.18
N THR A 135 16.76 -2.12 4.97
CA THR A 135 16.81 -2.14 6.43
C THR A 135 15.46 -2.37 7.12
N HIS A 136 14.32 -2.16 6.45
CA HIS A 136 13.00 -2.19 7.08
C HIS A 136 11.95 -2.88 6.22
N TYR A 137 10.96 -3.49 6.86
CA TYR A 137 9.65 -3.78 6.27
C TYR A 137 8.65 -2.69 6.67
N TYR A 138 7.75 -2.38 5.76
CA TYR A 138 6.59 -1.50 5.98
C TYR A 138 5.37 -2.30 5.57
N ILE A 139 4.53 -2.63 6.55
CA ILE A 139 3.45 -3.58 6.36
C ILE A 139 2.14 -2.87 6.59
N GLY A 140 1.42 -2.59 5.51
CA GLY A 140 0.08 -2.02 5.55
C GLY A 140 -0.95 -3.12 5.77
N TYR A 141 -1.92 -2.88 6.64
CA TYR A 141 -3.11 -3.69 6.86
C TYR A 141 -4.32 -2.78 6.70
N TYR A 142 -5.27 -3.19 5.87
CA TYR A 142 -6.39 -2.36 5.45
C TYR A 142 -7.70 -3.10 5.72
N THR A 143 -8.50 -2.55 6.63
CA THR A 143 -9.82 -3.05 6.99
C THR A 143 -10.86 -2.51 6.03
N TYR A 144 -11.83 -3.33 5.63
CA TYR A 144 -12.92 -2.90 4.76
C TYR A 144 -14.28 -3.19 5.37
N TYR A 145 -15.19 -2.24 5.21
CA TYR A 145 -16.59 -2.30 5.64
C TYR A 145 -17.50 -2.01 4.45
N PRO A 146 -18.57 -2.77 4.21
CA PRO A 146 -19.49 -2.50 3.10
C PRO A 146 -20.29 -1.20 3.25
N MET A 147 -20.41 -0.70 4.48
CA MET A 147 -21.31 0.38 4.86
C MET A 147 -20.78 1.08 6.11
N ASP A 148 -20.53 2.39 6.03
CA ASP A 148 -20.47 3.28 7.20
C ASP A 148 -21.83 3.96 7.36
N ASP A 149 -22.60 3.50 8.35
CA ASP A 149 -23.92 4.06 8.66
C ASP A 149 -23.81 5.04 9.83
N ALA A 150 -24.50 6.16 9.70
CA ALA A 150 -24.49 7.23 10.68
C ALA A 150 -25.89 7.81 10.85
N GLY A 151 -26.17 8.30 12.07
CA GLY A 151 -27.42 9.01 12.36
C GLY A 151 -27.58 10.34 11.62
N ALA A 152 -26.50 10.89 11.06
CA ALA A 152 -26.49 12.10 10.25
C ALA A 152 -26.17 11.76 8.78
N ASP A 153 -26.93 12.35 7.85
CA ASP A 153 -26.77 12.13 6.41
C ASP A 153 -25.40 12.53 5.86
N GLY A 154 -24.65 13.38 6.57
CA GLY A 154 -23.34 13.87 6.15
C GLY A 154 -22.15 12.97 6.50
N ASP A 155 -22.35 11.94 7.34
CA ASP A 155 -21.28 11.05 7.81
C ASP A 155 -21.46 9.60 7.36
N ARG A 156 -22.63 9.23 6.82
CA ARG A 156 -22.88 7.88 6.33
C ARG A 156 -22.36 7.73 4.89
N HIS A 157 -21.81 6.60 4.50
CA HIS A 157 -21.48 6.33 3.10
C HIS A 157 -21.30 4.85 2.78
N GLU A 158 -21.50 4.52 1.51
CA GLU A 158 -21.18 3.19 0.98
C GLU A 158 -19.69 2.94 0.92
N ASN A 159 -19.31 1.72 1.31
CA ASN A 159 -17.95 1.28 1.53
C ASN A 159 -17.24 2.10 2.61
N ASP A 160 -16.23 1.48 3.20
CA ASP A 160 -15.25 2.19 3.99
C ASP A 160 -13.95 1.41 4.05
N MET A 161 -12.84 2.13 4.17
CA MET A 161 -11.53 1.52 4.28
C MET A 161 -10.62 2.35 5.16
N GLU A 162 -10.02 1.67 6.13
CA GLU A 162 -9.17 2.26 7.18
C GLU A 162 -7.91 1.40 7.33
N GLY A 163 -6.87 1.91 8.01
CA GLY A 163 -5.55 1.27 7.91
C GLY A 163 -4.61 1.31 9.12
N VAL A 164 -3.68 0.34 9.13
CA VAL A 164 -2.54 0.24 10.04
C VAL A 164 -1.28 0.03 9.22
N LEU A 165 -0.25 0.86 9.41
CA LEU A 165 1.09 0.62 8.89
C LEU A 165 2.03 0.21 10.03
N VAL A 166 2.59 -0.99 9.95
CA VAL A 166 3.61 -1.48 10.89
C VAL A 166 4.99 -1.33 10.27
N VAL A 167 5.91 -0.67 10.97
CA VAL A 167 7.31 -0.49 10.53
C VAL A 167 8.21 -1.40 11.35
N VAL A 168 8.85 -2.34 10.68
CA VAL A 168 9.70 -3.37 11.28
C VAL A 168 11.14 -3.15 10.82
N ARG A 169 12.06 -2.97 11.77
CA ARG A 169 13.50 -2.97 11.46
C ARG A 169 13.99 -4.39 11.33
N LYS A 170 14.57 -4.75 10.19
CA LYS A 170 15.07 -6.10 9.92
C LYS A 170 16.18 -6.48 10.89
N GLY A 171 16.17 -7.73 11.34
CA GLY A 171 17.04 -8.24 12.41
C GLY A 171 16.86 -9.74 12.60
N ALA A 172 17.57 -10.33 13.58
CA ALA A 172 17.54 -11.77 13.84
C ALA A 172 16.28 -12.22 14.60
N GLU A 173 15.58 -11.27 15.24
CA GLU A 173 14.35 -11.49 15.99
C GLU A 173 13.18 -11.86 15.08
N ASN A 174 12.10 -12.42 15.67
CA ASN A 174 10.91 -12.86 14.95
C ASN A 174 11.27 -13.73 13.74
N ASP A 175 12.04 -14.80 13.99
CA ASP A 175 12.50 -15.76 12.98
C ASP A 175 13.28 -15.11 11.81
N GLY A 176 14.10 -14.10 12.14
CA GLY A 176 14.92 -13.38 11.16
C GLY A 176 14.19 -12.26 10.42
N MET A 177 12.95 -11.93 10.80
CA MET A 177 12.18 -10.85 10.17
C MET A 177 12.44 -9.49 10.82
N GLY A 178 12.88 -9.45 12.08
CA GLY A 178 13.25 -8.23 12.79
C GLY A 178 12.28 -7.79 13.88
N VAL A 179 12.33 -6.50 14.25
CA VAL A 179 11.64 -5.95 15.42
C VAL A 179 10.71 -4.79 15.02
N PRO A 180 9.41 -4.83 15.38
CA PRO A 180 8.51 -3.69 15.21
C PRO A 180 8.99 -2.47 16.01
N MET A 181 9.00 -1.30 15.39
CA MET A 181 9.48 -0.08 16.01
C MET A 181 8.42 1.03 16.06
N LEU A 182 7.60 1.11 15.02
CA LEU A 182 6.59 2.15 14.85
C LEU A 182 5.31 1.55 14.28
N VAL A 183 4.19 2.15 14.64
CA VAL A 183 2.89 1.88 14.03
C VAL A 183 2.27 3.22 13.65
N VAL A 184 1.80 3.35 12.42
CA VAL A 184 1.00 4.48 11.97
C VAL A 184 -0.43 4.02 11.79
N LEU A 185 -1.38 4.71 12.39
CA LEU A 185 -2.81 4.42 12.27
C LEU A 185 -3.45 5.46 11.37
N GLU A 186 -4.25 5.00 10.42
CA GLU A 186 -5.12 5.85 9.62
C GLU A 186 -6.51 5.87 10.27
N GLY A 187 -7.08 7.07 10.38
CA GLY A 187 -8.37 7.30 11.02
C GLY A 187 -9.04 8.55 10.46
N HIS A 188 -10.08 8.36 9.63
CA HIS A 188 -10.80 9.43 8.92
C HIS A 188 -9.90 10.43 8.17
N GLY A 189 -8.97 9.93 7.35
CA GLY A 189 -8.10 10.76 6.51
C GLY A 189 -6.96 11.44 7.27
N LYS A 190 -6.64 10.98 8.48
CA LYS A 190 -5.51 11.46 9.29
C LYS A 190 -4.61 10.28 9.65
N LEU A 191 -3.31 10.56 9.77
CA LEU A 191 -2.32 9.60 10.21
C LEU A 191 -1.81 9.96 11.61
N TYR A 192 -1.67 8.95 12.46
CA TYR A 192 -1.14 9.06 13.83
C TYR A 192 -0.02 8.05 14.05
N GLN A 193 1.14 8.50 14.50
CA GLN A 193 2.37 7.73 14.62
C GLN A 193 2.70 7.40 16.08
N TYR A 194 2.74 6.11 16.37
CA TYR A 194 3.03 5.58 17.70
C TYR A 194 4.37 4.84 17.71
N ARG A 195 5.14 5.04 18.78
CA ARG A 195 6.27 4.17 19.09
C ARG A 195 5.77 2.87 19.71
N VAL A 196 6.39 1.75 19.35
CA VAL A 196 6.15 0.50 20.06
C VAL A 196 6.59 0.63 21.53
N ASP A 197 5.73 0.24 22.46
CA ASP A 197 6.02 0.25 23.89
C ASP A 197 7.28 -0.56 24.19
N GLY A 198 8.23 0.05 24.90
CA GLY A 198 9.51 -0.58 25.22
C GLY A 198 10.53 -0.62 24.08
N ALA A 199 10.16 -0.21 22.85
CA ALA A 199 11.16 0.12 21.85
C ALA A 199 11.92 1.37 22.32
N GLY A 200 13.25 1.29 22.37
CA GLY A 200 14.09 2.35 22.94
C GLY A 200 13.74 3.75 22.42
N SER A 201 13.79 4.76 23.30
CA SER A 201 13.31 6.13 23.05
C SER A 201 14.15 6.95 22.07
N ALA A 202 14.96 6.30 21.23
CA ALA A 202 15.86 6.97 20.30
C ALA A 202 15.08 7.72 19.22
N VAL A 203 13.95 7.19 18.74
CA VAL A 203 13.13 7.85 17.72
C VAL A 203 12.53 9.15 18.27
N GLN A 204 12.68 10.21 17.49
CA GLN A 204 12.33 11.59 17.83
C GLN A 204 11.39 12.20 16.79
N ASN A 205 10.68 13.26 17.18
CA ASN A 205 9.83 14.06 16.30
C ASN A 205 10.66 14.72 15.17
N SER A 206 10.04 14.92 14.00
CA SER A 206 10.63 15.63 12.88
C SER A 206 9.59 16.57 12.25
N GLY A 207 9.09 16.27 11.04
CA GLY A 207 8.01 16.99 10.37
C GLY A 207 6.63 16.75 10.99
N ASP A 208 6.54 15.80 11.94
CA ASP A 208 5.38 15.59 12.79
C ASP A 208 5.79 15.09 14.20
N ASP A 209 4.87 15.11 15.17
CA ASP A 209 5.09 14.66 16.54
C ASP A 209 4.65 13.22 16.80
N ILE A 210 5.35 12.51 17.68
CA ILE A 210 4.95 11.17 18.10
C ILE A 210 3.68 11.26 18.97
N ASP A 211 2.58 10.66 18.50
CA ASP A 211 1.25 10.67 19.15
C ASP A 211 1.19 9.85 20.45
N GLY A 212 2.21 9.04 20.70
CA GLY A 212 2.39 8.34 21.95
C GLY A 212 3.08 7.00 21.75
N THR A 213 2.60 6.02 22.51
CA THR A 213 3.08 4.64 22.40
C THR A 213 1.93 3.68 22.16
N ILE A 214 2.25 2.53 21.57
CA ILE A 214 1.31 1.45 21.26
C ILE A 214 1.80 0.12 21.83
N ARG A 215 0.85 -0.65 22.37
CA ARG A 215 1.10 -1.95 22.96
C ARG A 215 1.23 -3.03 21.89
N MET A 216 1.98 -4.07 22.23
CA MET A 216 2.15 -5.25 21.41
C MET A 216 1.72 -6.50 22.18
N ARG A 217 0.99 -7.40 21.52
CA ARG A 217 0.80 -8.79 21.95
C ARG A 217 1.76 -9.68 21.17
N GLY A 218 2.91 -9.97 21.74
CA GLY A 218 4.00 -10.60 20.98
C GLY A 218 4.51 -9.63 19.91
N SER A 219 4.43 -10.02 18.64
CA SER A 219 4.78 -9.18 17.47
C SER A 219 3.57 -8.44 16.86
N HIS A 220 2.38 -8.59 17.44
CA HIS A 220 1.14 -8.04 16.91
C HIS A 220 0.77 -6.73 17.62
N PRO A 221 0.64 -5.59 16.91
CA PRO A 221 0.15 -4.36 17.54
C PRO A 221 -1.32 -4.50 17.94
N GLU A 222 -1.66 -3.97 19.10
CA GLU A 222 -3.06 -3.94 19.57
C GLU A 222 -3.72 -2.62 19.16
N VAL A 223 -4.74 -2.70 18.31
CA VAL A 223 -5.48 -1.55 17.76
C VAL A 223 -6.97 -1.67 18.05
N PHE A 224 -7.69 -0.56 17.92
CA PHE A 224 -9.12 -0.46 18.15
C PHE A 224 -9.84 0.14 16.95
N ALA A 225 -10.81 -0.58 16.39
CA ALA A 225 -11.74 -0.08 15.38
C ALA A 225 -13.05 0.36 16.02
N THR A 226 -13.55 1.53 15.64
CA THR A 226 -14.87 2.00 16.09
C THR A 226 -15.99 1.46 15.21
N SER A 227 -17.15 1.19 15.79
CA SER A 227 -18.38 0.89 15.05
C SER A 227 -18.86 2.10 14.23
N ASN A 228 -19.88 1.85 13.42
CA ASN A 228 -20.82 2.83 12.88
C ASN A 228 -21.19 3.93 13.89
N GLY A 229 -21.29 5.16 13.37
CA GLY A 229 -21.41 6.39 14.14
C GLY A 229 -22.84 6.86 14.38
N GLY A 230 -22.99 7.92 15.17
CA GLY A 230 -24.26 8.63 15.39
C GLY A 230 -24.03 10.13 15.49
N THR A 231 -25.08 10.95 15.42
CA THR A 231 -24.98 12.42 15.45
C THR A 231 -24.21 13.02 16.66
N PRO A 232 -24.23 12.43 17.87
CA PRO A 232 -23.39 12.89 18.99
C PRO A 232 -21.94 12.39 18.94
N ASP A 233 -21.62 11.49 18.01
CA ASP A 233 -20.36 10.74 17.88
C ASP A 233 -19.54 11.17 16.65
N ILE A 234 -19.94 12.25 15.95
CA ILE A 234 -19.34 12.72 14.69
C ILE A 234 -17.82 12.90 14.84
N GLY A 235 -17.06 12.30 13.92
CA GLY A 235 -15.60 12.32 13.90
C GLY A 235 -14.91 11.44 14.96
N SER A 236 -15.68 10.72 15.79
CA SER A 236 -15.16 9.80 16.81
C SER A 236 -15.54 8.33 16.57
N PHE A 237 -16.46 8.07 15.66
CA PHE A 237 -16.99 6.76 15.23
C PHE A 237 -17.19 6.78 13.70
N GLY A 238 -17.43 5.61 13.08
CA GLY A 238 -17.35 5.40 11.63
C GLY A 238 -16.02 4.74 11.27
N HIS A 239 -15.81 3.52 11.77
CA HIS A 239 -14.66 2.64 11.44
C HIS A 239 -13.22 3.11 11.70
N ASN A 240 -13.02 4.30 12.24
CA ASN A 240 -11.73 4.84 12.65
C ASN A 240 -10.84 3.85 13.44
N ILE A 241 -9.57 3.75 13.05
CA ILE A 241 -8.55 2.95 13.75
C ILE A 241 -7.75 3.80 14.74
N LYS A 242 -7.74 3.34 16.00
CA LYS A 242 -7.06 3.98 17.13
C LYS A 242 -6.16 2.98 17.85
N LYS A 243 -5.25 3.46 18.70
CA LYS A 243 -4.50 2.56 19.58
C LYS A 243 -5.45 1.89 20.58
N TRP A 244 -5.17 0.63 20.91
CA TRP A 244 -5.86 -0.06 22.00
C TRP A 244 -5.26 0.34 23.35
N ASP A 245 -6.09 0.92 24.22
CA ASP A 245 -5.71 1.39 25.56
C ASP A 245 -6.21 0.47 26.68
N ALA A 246 -6.76 -0.69 26.31
CA ALA A 246 -7.50 -1.62 27.16
C ALA A 246 -8.71 -0.97 27.88
N PRO A 247 -9.77 -1.73 28.18
CA PRO A 247 -10.95 -1.17 28.82
C PRO A 247 -10.58 -0.68 30.24
N PHE A 248 -10.92 0.57 30.55
CA PHE A 248 -10.77 1.14 31.88
C PHE A 248 -12.16 1.42 32.47
N ASN A 249 -12.48 0.77 33.59
CA ASN A 249 -13.83 0.72 34.17
C ASN A 249 -14.49 2.12 34.39
N SER A 250 -15.82 2.14 34.25
CA SER A 250 -16.83 3.18 34.56
C SER A 250 -16.96 4.39 33.62
N ASP A 251 -16.06 4.55 32.65
CA ASP A 251 -16.19 5.62 31.67
C ASP A 251 -17.05 5.21 30.47
N PHE A 252 -18.33 5.58 30.49
CA PHE A 252 -19.29 5.35 29.39
C PHE A 252 -19.07 6.30 28.18
N THR A 253 -18.01 7.11 28.19
CA THR A 253 -17.58 7.90 27.02
C THR A 253 -16.50 7.20 26.22
N ASN A 254 -15.78 6.22 26.80
CA ASN A 254 -14.74 5.49 26.11
C ASN A 254 -15.30 4.30 25.32
N ALA A 255 -15.21 4.38 23.99
CA ALA A 255 -15.64 3.37 23.04
C ALA A 255 -15.09 1.94 23.31
N GLN A 256 -13.90 1.84 23.90
CA GLN A 256 -13.18 0.59 24.18
C GLN A 256 -13.71 -0.15 25.42
N ASN A 257 -14.53 0.52 26.22
CA ASN A 257 -15.24 -0.11 27.34
C ASN A 257 -16.44 -0.95 26.88
N PHE A 258 -16.79 -0.83 25.60
CA PHE A 258 -17.88 -1.54 24.98
C PHE A 258 -17.34 -2.81 24.35
N GLY A 259 -17.92 -3.94 24.74
CA GLY A 259 -17.58 -5.24 24.16
C GLY A 259 -17.81 -5.28 22.65
N GLY A 260 -17.35 -6.34 22.00
CA GLY A 260 -17.45 -6.46 20.56
C GLY A 260 -16.73 -7.68 20.01
N ILE A 261 -15.86 -7.48 19.03
CA ILE A 261 -15.10 -8.52 18.35
C ILE A 261 -13.59 -8.33 18.58
N GLU A 262 -12.88 -9.41 18.90
CA GLU A 262 -11.41 -9.46 18.91
C GLU A 262 -10.98 -10.25 17.67
N TYR A 263 -10.46 -9.55 16.68
CA TYR A 263 -9.92 -10.14 15.47
C TYR A 263 -8.46 -10.54 15.65
N ILE A 264 -8.15 -11.78 15.30
CA ILE A 264 -6.79 -12.35 15.37
C ILE A 264 -6.48 -12.98 14.02
N VAL A 265 -5.29 -12.74 13.49
CA VAL A 265 -4.86 -13.34 12.21
C VAL A 265 -4.83 -14.87 12.31
N GLY A 266 -5.24 -15.54 11.25
CA GLY A 266 -5.08 -16.98 11.09
C GLY A 266 -5.17 -17.42 9.63
N THR A 267 -5.25 -18.73 9.41
CA THR A 267 -5.21 -19.34 8.07
C THR A 267 -6.52 -19.21 7.30
N ASP A 268 -7.64 -19.08 8.03
CA ASP A 268 -8.99 -19.09 7.48
C ASP A 268 -9.75 -17.83 7.90
N ALA A 269 -10.62 -17.36 7.01
CA ALA A 269 -11.54 -16.27 7.31
C ALA A 269 -12.78 -16.85 8.00
N GLN A 270 -12.87 -16.66 9.32
CA GLN A 270 -14.02 -17.13 10.09
C GLN A 270 -15.26 -16.31 9.73
N ILE A 271 -16.39 -16.99 9.52
CA ILE A 271 -17.69 -16.33 9.36
C ILE A 271 -18.18 -15.85 10.73
N HIS A 272 -18.62 -14.60 10.77
CA HIS A 272 -19.19 -13.98 11.96
C HIS A 272 -20.45 -14.70 12.43
N ASN A 273 -20.58 -14.93 13.74
CA ASN A 273 -21.80 -15.50 14.32
C ASN A 273 -22.65 -14.40 14.96
N ASN A 274 -23.68 -13.97 14.22
CA ASN A 274 -24.63 -12.92 14.57
C ASN A 274 -25.35 -13.13 15.93
N ASP A 275 -25.40 -14.38 16.43
CA ASP A 275 -26.07 -14.70 17.70
C ASP A 275 -25.14 -14.58 18.91
N THR A 276 -23.82 -14.64 18.69
CA THR A 276 -22.81 -14.72 19.77
C THR A 276 -21.92 -13.49 19.90
N ILE A 277 -22.00 -12.57 18.96
CA ILE A 277 -21.20 -11.34 18.99
C ILE A 277 -21.75 -10.39 20.06
N TYR A 278 -20.87 -9.93 20.95
CA TYR A 278 -21.21 -8.98 22.00
C TYR A 278 -21.50 -7.60 21.40
N ASN A 279 -22.53 -6.92 21.91
CA ASN A 279 -22.91 -5.58 21.46
C ASN A 279 -22.27 -4.49 22.33
N ALA A 280 -22.03 -3.32 21.74
CA ALA A 280 -21.40 -2.19 22.39
C ALA A 280 -22.20 -1.61 23.58
N TYR A 281 -23.50 -1.86 23.70
CA TYR A 281 -24.27 -1.39 24.85
C TYR A 281 -25.30 -2.45 25.23
N ASN A 282 -25.69 -2.51 26.50
CA ASN A 282 -26.48 -3.60 27.09
C ASN A 282 -25.66 -4.87 27.38
N ASN A 283 -24.58 -4.71 28.12
CA ASN A 283 -23.88 -5.80 28.77
C ASN A 283 -24.72 -6.23 29.98
N GLY A 284 -25.86 -6.91 29.79
CA GLY A 284 -26.88 -7.22 30.81
C GLY A 284 -26.35 -7.83 32.13
N GLY A 285 -25.69 -7.03 32.97
CA GLY A 285 -24.84 -7.47 34.08
C GLY A 285 -23.46 -8.03 33.71
N LEU A 286 -23.04 -8.02 32.44
CA LEU A 286 -21.76 -8.58 31.99
C LEU A 286 -20.59 -7.60 32.28
N PRO A 287 -19.36 -8.08 32.56
CA PRO A 287 -18.20 -7.22 32.78
C PRO A 287 -17.82 -6.42 31.53
N VAL A 288 -17.50 -5.13 31.71
CA VAL A 288 -16.90 -4.23 30.71
C VAL A 288 -15.79 -4.96 29.95
N GLY A 289 -15.75 -4.82 28.61
CA GLY A 289 -14.63 -5.31 27.80
C GLY A 289 -14.65 -6.78 27.35
N ASN A 290 -15.82 -7.40 27.17
CA ASN A 290 -15.91 -8.74 26.58
C ASN A 290 -15.89 -8.69 25.05
N TYR A 291 -14.97 -9.43 24.44
CA TYR A 291 -14.84 -9.53 22.99
C TYR A 291 -15.01 -10.96 22.49
N SER A 292 -15.85 -11.15 21.48
CA SER A 292 -16.00 -12.41 20.77
C SER A 292 -14.81 -12.58 19.83
N LYS A 293 -14.08 -13.68 19.98
CA LYS A 293 -12.90 -13.94 19.15
C LYS A 293 -13.32 -14.37 17.76
N VAL A 294 -12.75 -13.73 16.74
CA VAL A 294 -12.93 -14.06 15.33
C VAL A 294 -11.57 -14.14 14.66
N THR A 295 -11.31 -15.24 13.95
CA THR A 295 -10.09 -15.35 13.15
C THR A 295 -10.29 -14.67 11.80
N TYR A 296 -9.39 -13.74 11.44
CA TYR A 296 -9.37 -13.14 10.11
C TYR A 296 -8.25 -13.70 9.26
N LYS A 297 -8.45 -13.72 7.94
CA LYS A 297 -7.41 -14.04 6.97
C LYS A 297 -6.81 -12.76 6.39
N ALA A 298 -5.49 -12.62 6.48
CA ALA A 298 -4.78 -11.55 5.79
C ALA A 298 -4.61 -11.93 4.31
N ILE A 299 -5.11 -11.09 3.38
CA ILE A 299 -5.03 -11.33 1.94
C ILE A 299 -4.31 -10.19 1.21
N PRO A 300 -3.58 -10.44 0.11
CA PRO A 300 -2.85 -9.39 -0.58
C PRO A 300 -3.78 -8.28 -1.12
N ILE A 301 -3.39 -7.01 -0.94
CA ILE A 301 -4.10 -5.86 -1.51
C ILE A 301 -4.08 -5.86 -3.06
N SER A 302 -3.25 -6.70 -3.69
CA SER A 302 -3.18 -6.82 -5.15
C SER A 302 -4.54 -7.15 -5.77
N GLU A 303 -5.41 -7.86 -5.04
CA GLU A 303 -6.80 -8.10 -5.47
C GLU A 303 -7.56 -6.79 -5.79
N LEU A 304 -7.29 -5.72 -5.03
CA LEU A 304 -7.88 -4.40 -5.27
C LEU A 304 -7.01 -3.56 -6.19
N TRP A 305 -5.70 -3.58 -5.96
CA TRP A 305 -4.78 -2.71 -6.68
C TRP A 305 -4.68 -3.05 -8.18
N ASP A 306 -4.81 -4.33 -8.57
CA ASP A 306 -4.85 -4.74 -9.97
C ASP A 306 -6.08 -4.19 -10.70
N LYS A 307 -7.12 -3.85 -9.95
CA LYS A 307 -8.38 -3.29 -10.43
C LYS A 307 -8.46 -1.76 -10.35
N ARG A 308 -7.43 -1.08 -9.84
CA ARG A 308 -7.45 0.37 -9.56
C ARG A 308 -7.81 1.27 -10.76
N LEU A 309 -7.66 0.77 -11.99
CA LEU A 309 -8.02 1.48 -13.22
C LEU A 309 -9.35 0.99 -13.83
N GLU A 310 -9.95 -0.05 -13.29
CA GLU A 310 -11.32 -0.47 -13.60
C GLU A 310 -12.27 0.56 -12.97
N ILE A 311 -12.50 1.66 -13.69
CA ILE A 311 -13.29 2.80 -13.23
C ILE A 311 -14.59 2.89 -14.01
N GLY A 312 -15.72 3.02 -13.30
CA GLY A 312 -17.03 3.16 -13.91
C GLY A 312 -18.18 2.77 -12.99
N THR A 313 -19.41 2.90 -13.49
CA THR A 313 -20.65 2.72 -12.72
C THR A 313 -20.89 1.30 -12.20
N ASP A 314 -20.31 0.30 -12.85
CA ASP A 314 -20.43 -1.13 -12.52
C ASP A 314 -19.07 -1.74 -12.14
N LYS A 315 -18.16 -0.90 -11.66
CA LYS A 315 -16.78 -1.27 -11.34
C LYS A 315 -16.48 -1.04 -9.88
N LEU A 316 -15.31 -1.53 -9.46
CA LEU A 316 -14.85 -1.43 -8.08
C LEU A 316 -14.56 0.04 -7.72
N PHE A 317 -14.03 0.83 -8.66
CA PHE A 317 -13.68 2.22 -8.42
C PHE A 317 -14.58 3.17 -9.20
N GLY A 318 -15.05 4.22 -8.55
CA GLY A 318 -15.83 5.28 -9.20
C GLY A 318 -14.92 6.36 -9.80
N VAL A 319 -13.79 6.60 -9.13
CA VAL A 319 -12.63 7.34 -9.65
C VAL A 319 -11.35 6.71 -9.11
N PHE A 320 -10.19 7.06 -9.67
CA PHE A 320 -8.92 6.51 -9.23
C PHE A 320 -8.72 6.70 -7.70
N GLY A 321 -8.63 5.59 -6.98
CA GLY A 321 -8.39 5.59 -5.54
C GLY A 321 -9.60 5.86 -4.64
N ARG A 322 -10.81 5.94 -5.21
CA ARG A 322 -12.06 6.00 -4.45
C ARG A 322 -12.97 4.84 -4.86
N ILE A 323 -13.32 3.99 -3.91
CA ILE A 323 -14.20 2.84 -4.15
C ILE A 323 -15.54 3.40 -4.65
N ASN A 324 -16.07 2.80 -5.73
CA ASN A 324 -17.34 3.20 -6.30
C ASN A 324 -18.42 3.08 -5.23
N GLY A 325 -19.29 4.05 -5.13
CA GLY A 325 -20.32 4.09 -4.09
C GLY A 325 -21.31 5.20 -4.37
N ASP A 326 -22.60 4.94 -4.20
CA ASP A 326 -23.68 5.88 -4.55
C ASP A 326 -24.70 6.13 -3.42
N ASP A 327 -24.56 5.43 -2.28
CA ASP A 327 -25.35 5.68 -1.08
C ASP A 327 -24.64 6.61 -0.07
N GLY A 328 -25.42 7.49 0.56
CA GLY A 328 -24.98 8.33 1.68
C GLY A 328 -24.45 9.72 1.30
N ALA A 329 -23.47 10.20 2.06
CA ALA A 329 -22.89 11.55 2.04
C ALA A 329 -21.92 11.75 0.86
N GLY A 330 -22.40 11.53 -0.36
CA GLY A 330 -21.66 11.80 -1.57
C GLY A 330 -21.08 10.55 -2.25
N GLU A 331 -20.89 10.69 -3.56
CA GLU A 331 -20.43 9.61 -4.41
C GLU A 331 -18.97 9.23 -4.09
N HIS A 332 -18.73 7.94 -3.93
CA HIS A 332 -17.41 7.31 -3.83
C HIS A 332 -16.62 7.73 -2.58
N ALA A 333 -17.29 7.91 -1.43
CA ALA A 333 -16.67 8.49 -0.24
C ALA A 333 -15.44 7.72 0.29
N ALA A 334 -15.43 6.39 0.16
CA ALA A 334 -14.36 5.54 0.66
C ALA A 334 -13.08 5.65 -0.17
N ASN A 335 -11.98 6.04 0.48
CA ASN A 335 -10.66 6.13 -0.14
C ASN A 335 -9.88 4.83 0.03
N ALA A 336 -9.21 4.38 -1.03
CA ALA A 336 -8.20 3.35 -0.94
C ALA A 336 -6.87 3.94 -0.41
N PRO A 337 -5.91 3.10 0.08
CA PRO A 337 -4.69 3.58 0.71
C PRO A 337 -3.81 4.47 -0.17
N TRP A 338 -3.88 4.28 -1.49
CA TRP A 338 -3.17 5.11 -2.47
C TRP A 338 -3.83 6.45 -2.75
N ASN A 339 -4.96 6.75 -2.11
CA ASN A 339 -5.64 8.05 -2.14
C ASN A 339 -5.75 8.71 -0.76
N TRP A 340 -5.15 8.14 0.28
CA TRP A 340 -5.10 8.77 1.60
C TRP A 340 -4.13 9.95 1.61
N GLY A 341 -4.65 11.14 1.90
CA GLY A 341 -3.86 12.35 2.03
C GLY A 341 -3.19 12.45 3.40
N TYR A 342 -2.04 13.12 3.46
CA TYR A 342 -1.41 13.46 4.72
C TYR A 342 -0.61 14.76 4.57
N ARG A 343 -0.92 15.77 5.40
CA ARG A 343 -0.29 17.09 5.44
C ARG A 343 0.01 17.69 4.04
N PRO A 344 -1.00 17.90 3.17
CA PRO A 344 -0.79 18.49 1.84
C PRO A 344 -0.15 19.89 1.90
N GLU A 345 -0.34 20.63 3.00
CA GLU A 345 0.31 21.91 3.26
C GLU A 345 1.84 21.82 3.40
N ALA A 346 2.37 20.62 3.71
CA ALA A 346 3.80 20.33 3.73
C ALA A 346 4.34 19.88 2.36
N GLY A 347 3.50 19.88 1.31
CA GLY A 347 3.87 19.47 -0.04
C GLY A 347 4.02 17.96 -0.24
N LEU A 348 3.46 17.15 0.66
CA LEU A 348 3.48 15.70 0.55
C LEU A 348 2.42 15.21 -0.45
N ALA A 349 2.79 14.19 -1.23
CA ALA A 349 1.90 13.58 -2.20
C ALA A 349 0.83 12.72 -1.53
N THR A 350 -0.38 12.72 -2.07
CA THR A 350 -1.44 11.79 -1.68
C THR A 350 -1.00 10.33 -1.89
N GLY A 351 -1.39 9.46 -0.97
CA GLY A 351 -1.10 8.02 -0.99
C GLY A 351 0.31 7.67 -0.54
N LEU A 352 1.07 8.60 0.07
CA LEU A 352 2.47 8.37 0.44
C LEU A 352 2.64 7.17 1.38
N ILE A 353 1.67 6.91 2.27
CA ILE A 353 1.64 5.73 3.13
C ILE A 353 1.68 4.41 2.35
N PHE A 354 1.11 4.39 1.14
CA PHE A 354 1.09 3.23 0.26
C PHE A 354 2.28 3.23 -0.73
N TYR A 355 2.57 4.37 -1.34
CA TYR A 355 3.58 4.48 -2.40
C TYR A 355 5.02 4.53 -1.89
N ASP A 356 5.26 5.29 -0.82
CA ASP A 356 6.60 5.49 -0.26
C ASP A 356 6.55 5.65 1.28
N PRO A 357 6.17 4.58 2.01
CA PRO A 357 6.11 4.63 3.47
C PRO A 357 7.48 4.94 4.10
N ALA A 358 8.60 4.58 3.46
CA ALA A 358 9.93 4.92 3.96
C ALA A 358 10.17 6.44 4.00
N ARG A 359 9.76 7.15 2.95
CA ARG A 359 9.86 8.61 2.93
C ARG A 359 8.85 9.27 3.85
N LEU A 360 7.63 8.72 3.97
CA LEU A 360 6.64 9.18 4.94
C LEU A 360 7.21 9.15 6.37
N ILE A 361 7.79 8.01 6.78
CA ILE A 361 8.35 7.84 8.13
C ILE A 361 9.58 8.74 8.35
N GLN A 362 10.44 8.93 7.34
CA GLN A 362 11.57 9.88 7.45
C GLN A 362 11.09 11.34 7.58
N TYR A 363 9.97 11.69 6.94
CA TYR A 363 9.36 12.99 7.12
C TYR A 363 8.84 13.15 8.56
N MET A 364 8.02 12.19 9.01
CA MET A 364 7.39 12.24 10.33
C MET A 364 8.43 12.25 11.46
N LEU A 365 9.47 11.43 11.37
CA LEU A 365 10.34 11.08 12.49
C LEU A 365 11.83 11.13 12.13
N THR A 366 12.67 11.34 13.14
CA THR A 366 14.14 11.34 13.04
C THR A 366 14.78 10.36 14.02
N ASN A 367 16.11 10.19 13.89
CA ASN A 367 16.92 9.26 14.68
C ASN A 367 16.44 7.79 14.56
N LEU A 368 16.12 7.38 13.32
CA LEU A 368 15.62 6.05 12.97
C LEU A 368 16.72 4.96 12.97
N GLY A 369 17.97 5.31 13.31
CA GLY A 369 19.12 4.41 13.27
C GLY A 369 19.58 4.11 11.84
N ASN A 370 19.93 2.84 11.56
CA ASN A 370 20.30 2.41 10.21
C ASN A 370 19.04 2.33 9.32
N TYR A 371 18.72 3.43 8.66
CA TYR A 371 17.47 3.62 7.92
C TYR A 371 17.75 3.86 6.43
N SER A 372 17.21 3.00 5.57
CA SER A 372 17.38 3.06 4.12
C SER A 372 16.07 3.42 3.43
N LEU A 373 16.14 4.37 2.51
CA LEU A 373 15.08 4.71 1.56
C LEU A 373 15.14 3.86 0.28
N ARG A 374 16.16 2.99 0.16
CA ARG A 374 16.33 2.15 -1.02
C ARG A 374 15.47 0.90 -0.88
N TYR A 375 14.46 0.82 -1.73
CA TYR A 375 13.54 -0.31 -1.74
C TYR A 375 14.15 -1.55 -2.39
N VAL A 376 13.95 -2.68 -1.74
CA VAL A 376 14.09 -4.04 -2.27
C VAL A 376 12.76 -4.46 -2.92
N LYS A 377 11.62 -4.11 -2.30
CA LYS A 377 10.24 -4.26 -2.82
C LYS A 377 9.44 -2.97 -2.59
N ARG A 378 8.90 -2.36 -3.65
CA ARG A 378 8.24 -1.04 -3.58
C ARG A 378 6.76 -1.03 -4.01
N ASP A 379 6.29 -2.00 -4.77
CA ASP A 379 5.00 -1.94 -5.43
C ASP A 379 3.88 -2.62 -4.62
N GLY A 380 2.67 -2.08 -4.74
CA GLY A 380 1.41 -2.64 -4.20
C GLY A 380 0.70 -3.61 -5.14
N SER A 381 1.33 -3.90 -6.29
CA SER A 381 0.84 -4.75 -7.39
C SER A 381 1.68 -6.00 -7.62
N GLY A 382 2.83 -6.12 -6.97
CA GLY A 382 3.77 -7.14 -7.36
C GLY A 382 4.54 -7.54 -6.14
N ASN A 383 4.37 -8.79 -5.76
CA ASN A 383 5.49 -9.52 -5.20
C ASN A 383 6.69 -9.25 -6.14
N ASN A 384 7.94 -9.25 -5.67
CA ASN A 384 9.11 -9.30 -6.56
C ASN A 384 9.10 -10.63 -7.34
N LEU A 385 8.04 -10.87 -8.11
CA LEU A 385 7.80 -12.03 -8.91
C LEU A 385 8.81 -11.96 -10.05
N PRO A 386 9.41 -13.11 -10.37
CA PRO A 386 10.11 -13.25 -11.62
C PRO A 386 9.28 -12.69 -12.79
N GLY A 387 9.88 -11.79 -13.57
CA GLY A 387 9.18 -11.01 -14.59
C GLY A 387 9.85 -9.67 -14.86
N VAL A 388 9.20 -8.88 -15.70
CA VAL A 388 9.68 -7.57 -16.14
C VAL A 388 8.69 -6.51 -15.66
N TYR A 389 9.20 -5.42 -15.11
CA TYR A 389 8.42 -4.33 -14.55
C TYR A 389 8.74 -3.07 -15.33
N LEU A 390 7.71 -2.45 -15.90
CA LEU A 390 7.80 -1.20 -16.64
C LEU A 390 7.33 -0.07 -15.73
N TYR A 391 8.08 1.02 -15.67
CA TYR A 391 7.78 2.17 -14.81
C TYR A 391 7.71 3.46 -15.62
N GLU A 392 6.75 4.30 -15.25
CA GLU A 392 6.50 5.59 -15.90
C GLU A 392 7.60 6.63 -15.59
N HIS A 393 8.29 6.50 -14.45
CA HIS A 393 9.33 7.44 -14.03
C HIS A 393 10.68 6.73 -13.83
N PRO A 394 11.80 7.48 -13.73
CA PRO A 394 13.09 6.91 -13.36
C PRO A 394 13.07 6.23 -11.98
N ASN A 395 14.05 5.38 -11.72
CA ASN A 395 14.33 4.71 -10.45
C ASN A 395 13.21 3.80 -9.92
N GLY A 396 12.38 3.24 -10.81
CA GLY A 396 11.28 2.37 -10.42
C GLY A 396 10.16 3.15 -9.70
N GLU A 397 9.80 4.31 -10.24
CA GLU A 397 8.78 5.21 -9.68
C GLU A 397 7.61 5.43 -10.66
N GLY A 398 6.52 6.01 -10.15
CA GLY A 398 5.31 6.28 -10.93
C GLY A 398 4.43 5.05 -11.11
N ARG A 399 3.54 5.11 -12.12
CA ARG A 399 2.74 3.94 -12.51
C ARG A 399 3.66 2.79 -12.91
N MET A 400 3.23 1.56 -12.66
CA MET A 400 3.99 0.35 -12.93
C MET A 400 3.13 -0.72 -13.61
N GLN A 401 3.71 -1.44 -14.58
CA GLN A 401 3.15 -2.65 -15.18
C GLN A 401 4.10 -3.84 -15.04
N HIS A 402 3.66 -4.92 -14.38
CA HIS A 402 4.36 -6.20 -14.34
C HIS A 402 3.93 -7.06 -15.52
N ILE A 403 4.90 -7.65 -16.21
CA ILE A 403 4.72 -8.44 -17.42
C ILE A 403 5.59 -9.69 -17.34
N VAL A 404 4.97 -10.84 -17.59
CA VAL A 404 5.62 -12.16 -17.54
C VAL A 404 5.70 -12.82 -18.92
N SER A 405 5.13 -12.18 -19.94
CA SER A 405 5.10 -12.63 -21.32
C SER A 405 5.08 -11.45 -22.28
N ASN A 406 5.29 -11.72 -23.56
CA ASN A 406 5.22 -10.71 -24.63
C ASN A 406 3.90 -9.93 -24.61
N VAL A 407 3.98 -8.61 -24.75
CA VAL A 407 2.80 -7.72 -24.92
C VAL A 407 2.97 -6.92 -26.20
N GLY A 408 2.15 -7.25 -27.20
CA GLY A 408 2.23 -6.66 -28.54
C GLY A 408 1.58 -5.28 -28.68
N ASP A 409 0.81 -4.84 -27.70
CA ASP A 409 0.16 -3.52 -27.68
C ASP A 409 0.09 -3.01 -26.24
N LEU A 410 0.98 -2.08 -25.89
CA LEU A 410 1.03 -1.45 -24.57
C LEU A 410 0.09 -0.25 -24.43
N ARG A 411 -0.62 0.17 -25.49
CA ARG A 411 -1.55 1.32 -25.41
C ARG A 411 -2.77 1.05 -24.56
N GLN A 412 -3.09 -0.23 -24.38
CA GLN A 412 -4.11 -0.71 -23.45
C GLN A 412 -3.51 -1.06 -22.07
N GLY A 413 -2.21 -0.84 -21.88
CA GLY A 413 -1.45 -1.15 -20.69
C GLY A 413 -1.41 -0.01 -19.67
N LEU A 414 -0.84 -0.31 -18.50
CA LEU A 414 -0.68 0.64 -17.38
C LEU A 414 0.50 1.60 -17.60
N VAL A 415 1.56 1.10 -18.24
CA VAL A 415 2.81 1.80 -18.55
C VAL A 415 3.30 1.32 -19.92
N GLY A 416 3.65 2.27 -20.78
CA GLY A 416 3.85 2.03 -22.21
C GLY A 416 3.16 3.11 -23.05
N ASP A 417 3.13 2.95 -24.37
CA ASP A 417 2.68 4.02 -25.28
C ASP A 417 3.45 5.31 -25.01
N ASP A 418 4.76 5.23 -25.20
CA ASP A 418 5.64 6.37 -25.07
C ASP A 418 5.76 6.95 -23.63
N SER A 419 5.51 6.14 -22.59
CA SER A 419 5.63 6.57 -21.18
C SER A 419 6.67 5.81 -20.33
N ILE A 420 7.34 4.79 -20.88
CA ILE A 420 8.31 4.00 -20.10
C ILE A 420 9.60 4.79 -19.90
N THR A 421 9.97 4.99 -18.63
CA THR A 421 11.19 5.71 -18.24
C THR A 421 12.14 4.87 -17.37
N SER A 422 11.69 3.77 -16.74
CA SER A 422 12.59 2.77 -16.16
C SER A 422 12.02 1.35 -16.24
N VAL A 423 12.91 0.36 -16.16
CA VAL A 423 12.59 -1.07 -16.24
C VAL A 423 13.29 -1.80 -15.11
N LYS A 424 12.63 -2.76 -14.46
CA LYS A 424 13.26 -3.71 -13.53
C LYS A 424 13.02 -5.13 -14.05
N VAL A 425 14.04 -5.97 -14.05
CA VAL A 425 13.90 -7.39 -14.39
C VAL A 425 14.21 -8.21 -13.15
N ILE A 426 13.32 -9.14 -12.82
CA ILE A 426 13.43 -10.00 -11.64
C ILE A 426 13.43 -11.46 -12.10
N GLY A 427 14.30 -12.27 -11.51
CA GLY A 427 14.50 -13.68 -11.86
C GLY A 427 15.53 -13.87 -12.97
N ALA A 428 16.54 -14.71 -12.72
CA ALA A 428 17.68 -14.92 -13.63
C ALA A 428 17.29 -15.42 -15.04
N ASN A 429 16.09 -15.99 -15.15
CA ASN A 429 15.57 -16.54 -16.39
C ASN A 429 14.85 -15.49 -17.25
N TYR A 430 14.55 -14.31 -16.71
CA TYR A 430 13.81 -13.29 -17.46
C TYR A 430 14.74 -12.36 -18.22
N GLN A 431 14.36 -12.09 -19.46
CA GLN A 431 15.01 -11.17 -20.37
C GLN A 431 13.96 -10.33 -21.06
N THR A 432 14.26 -9.05 -21.29
CA THR A 432 13.32 -8.16 -21.98
C THR A 432 13.95 -7.28 -23.03
N VAL A 433 13.15 -6.95 -24.05
CA VAL A 433 13.45 -5.98 -25.08
C VAL A 433 12.23 -5.06 -25.23
N LEU A 434 12.45 -3.74 -25.19
CA LEU A 434 11.42 -2.76 -25.50
C LEU A 434 11.40 -2.50 -27.00
N CYS A 435 10.21 -2.34 -27.57
CA CYS A 435 10.00 -2.13 -29.01
C CYS A 435 9.18 -0.85 -29.23
N ALA A 436 9.58 -0.04 -30.20
CA ALA A 436 8.99 1.28 -30.41
C ALA A 436 7.57 1.20 -30.98
N ASP A 437 7.32 0.22 -31.85
CA ASP A 437 6.03 0.06 -32.52
C ASP A 437 5.26 -1.14 -31.97
N LEU A 438 4.01 -1.28 -32.41
CA LEU A 438 3.16 -2.43 -32.11
C LEU A 438 3.74 -3.74 -32.64
N LEU A 439 3.34 -4.85 -32.01
CA LEU A 439 3.65 -6.21 -32.45
C LEU A 439 5.16 -6.45 -32.67
N PHE A 440 5.96 -5.89 -31.76
CA PHE A 440 7.41 -6.06 -31.67
C PHE A 440 8.16 -5.56 -32.91
N GLN A 441 7.67 -4.48 -33.51
CA GLN A 441 8.29 -3.83 -34.66
C GLN A 441 9.03 -2.55 -34.24
N GLY A 442 9.72 -1.94 -35.22
CA GLY A 442 10.32 -0.62 -35.07
C GLY A 442 11.73 -0.65 -34.47
N ALA A 443 12.09 0.45 -33.79
CA ALA A 443 13.33 0.52 -33.03
C ALA A 443 13.23 -0.33 -31.75
N PHE A 444 14.37 -0.85 -31.30
CA PHE A 444 14.44 -1.69 -30.10
C PHE A 444 15.42 -1.10 -29.09
N SER A 445 15.26 -1.48 -27.81
CA SER A 445 16.31 -1.27 -26.82
C SER A 445 17.60 -1.95 -27.29
N SER A 446 18.71 -1.21 -27.27
CA SER A 446 19.98 -1.65 -27.89
C SER A 446 20.54 -2.94 -27.30
N ASN A 447 20.16 -3.31 -26.08
CA ASN A 447 20.53 -4.54 -25.41
C ASN A 447 19.30 -5.28 -24.89
N ILE A 448 19.41 -6.61 -24.83
CA ILE A 448 18.53 -7.46 -24.02
C ILE A 448 18.80 -7.15 -22.55
N MET A 449 17.77 -6.77 -21.81
CA MET A 449 17.89 -6.41 -20.40
C MET A 449 17.64 -7.64 -19.51
N THR A 450 18.56 -7.91 -18.58
CA THR A 450 18.50 -9.01 -17.59
C THR A 450 18.34 -8.54 -16.14
N GLU A 451 18.66 -7.27 -15.84
CA GLU A 451 18.57 -6.70 -14.48
C GLU A 451 17.65 -5.46 -14.42
N GLY A 452 17.43 -4.80 -15.57
CA GLY A 452 16.64 -3.57 -15.69
C GLY A 452 17.51 -2.32 -15.90
N LEU A 453 16.86 -1.21 -16.24
CA LEU A 453 17.47 0.10 -16.41
C LEU A 453 16.75 1.10 -15.52
N THR A 454 17.47 1.72 -14.59
CA THR A 454 16.89 2.68 -13.65
C THR A 454 16.52 4.00 -14.31
N ASN A 455 17.03 4.31 -15.49
CA ASN A 455 16.65 5.51 -16.22
C ASN A 455 16.88 5.31 -17.72
N LEU A 456 15.82 5.51 -18.51
CA LEU A 456 15.87 5.45 -19.97
C LEU A 456 16.08 6.82 -20.62
N SER A 457 16.00 7.95 -19.90
CA SER A 457 15.95 9.33 -20.42
C SER A 457 17.06 9.79 -21.37
N TYR A 458 18.10 8.99 -21.54
CA TYR A 458 19.20 9.26 -22.48
C TYR A 458 19.40 8.15 -23.52
N GLY A 459 18.49 7.17 -23.54
CA GLY A 459 18.51 5.98 -24.38
C GLY A 459 17.51 6.04 -25.53
N PRO A 460 17.63 5.12 -26.50
CA PRO A 460 16.79 5.11 -27.70
C PRO A 460 15.31 4.81 -27.43
N MET A 461 15.00 4.27 -26.24
CA MET A 461 13.66 3.80 -25.84
C MET A 461 13.01 4.62 -24.73
N ASP A 462 13.58 5.77 -24.34
CA ASP A 462 12.90 6.68 -23.43
C ASP A 462 11.57 7.11 -24.03
N ASN A 463 10.47 6.90 -23.31
CA ASN A 463 9.17 7.41 -23.71
C ASN A 463 8.84 7.10 -25.18
N LYS A 464 9.16 5.88 -25.62
CA LYS A 464 8.99 5.44 -27.02
C LYS A 464 8.42 4.04 -27.19
N ALA A 465 8.28 3.28 -26.11
CA ALA A 465 7.98 1.86 -26.19
C ALA A 465 6.47 1.61 -26.27
N THR A 466 6.03 0.96 -27.35
CA THR A 466 4.62 0.61 -27.61
C THR A 466 4.38 -0.91 -27.61
N SER A 467 5.44 -1.73 -27.61
CA SER A 467 5.36 -3.16 -27.30
C SER A 467 6.61 -3.67 -26.58
N VAL A 468 6.53 -4.87 -25.99
CA VAL A 468 7.62 -5.44 -25.17
C VAL A 468 7.70 -6.95 -25.35
N MET A 469 8.91 -7.44 -25.62
CA MET A 469 9.21 -8.86 -25.65
C MET A 469 9.80 -9.30 -24.31
N VAL A 470 9.24 -10.37 -23.75
CA VAL A 470 9.71 -11.05 -22.54
C VAL A 470 10.08 -12.47 -22.89
N ASN A 471 11.37 -12.79 -22.79
CA ASN A 471 11.89 -14.15 -22.94
C ASN A 471 12.11 -14.77 -21.57
N VAL A 472 11.59 -15.98 -21.39
CA VAL A 472 11.85 -16.81 -20.21
C VAL A 472 12.80 -17.92 -20.62
N LEU A 473 14.03 -17.85 -20.14
CA LEU A 473 15.04 -18.87 -20.34
C LEU A 473 14.70 -20.12 -19.53
N PRO A 474 14.99 -21.32 -20.06
CA PRO A 474 14.73 -22.59 -19.37
C PRO A 474 15.49 -22.73 -18.05
#